data_AF-A0A0F9N581-F1
#
_entry.id   AF-A0A0F9N581-F1
#
_cell.length_a   1.000
_cell.length_b   1.000
_cell.length_c   1.000
_cell.angle_alpha   90.00
_cell.angle_beta   90.00
_cell.angle_gamma   90.00
#
_symmetry.space_group_name_H-M   'P 1'
#
loop_
_entity.id
_entity.type
_entity.pdbx_description
1 polymer ?
#
loop_
_entity_poly.entity_id
_entity_poly.type
_entity_poly.pdbx_seq_one_letter_code
_entity_poly.pdbx_strand_id
1 'polypeptide(L)'
;MVIAAFINRLWNLTKRVPMTCQNLVADVNAMQTNFRMGWDHYFLLHDTMQANTVLWSPWPDDLNFQASILSDYERTKHLQYTDPEKYNWGDVVHPIEIMEAHFKQFAKDPASWRIYQENVRLLPVIHRSVKSGLRVSDKKVRTAIPMYEERVRESSLIAEAYAGFPFNPGSDDQCKIMLYEVEGLPKQRHPKTRRVTTNKDAVGELRKIYLGEVEDDTPSIENTLEKIEIGGHPILEAMSLYSKASHVLSAYLYPLVEGRNEVG
;
A
#
# COMPACT_ATOMS: atom_id res chain seq x y z
N MET A 1 2.53 42.68 -9.98
CA MET A 1 1.28 43.32 -9.50
C MET A 1 0.03 42.48 -9.82
N VAL A 2 -0.12 41.94 -11.04
CA VAL A 2 -1.29 41.12 -11.45
C VAL A 2 -1.45 39.82 -10.64
N ILE A 3 -0.36 39.10 -10.39
CA ILE A 3 -0.39 37.82 -9.63
C ILE A 3 -0.87 38.03 -8.18
N ALA A 4 -0.38 39.06 -7.50
CA ALA A 4 -0.78 39.37 -6.12
C ALA A 4 -2.27 39.74 -6.04
N ALA A 5 -2.77 40.52 -7.01
CA ALA A 5 -4.19 40.86 -7.09
C ALA A 5 -5.07 39.63 -7.35
N PHE A 6 -4.63 38.72 -8.23
CA PHE A 6 -5.33 37.46 -8.49
C PHE A 6 -5.38 36.57 -7.24
N ILE A 7 -4.25 36.33 -6.59
CA ILE A 7 -4.16 35.52 -5.37
C ILE A 7 -5.07 36.09 -4.28
N ASN A 8 -5.06 37.41 -4.06
CA ASN A 8 -5.93 38.05 -3.09
C ASN A 8 -7.42 37.88 -3.41
N ARG A 9 -7.81 37.94 -4.70
CA ARG A 9 -9.19 37.67 -5.12
C ARG A 9 -9.58 36.22 -4.89
N LEU A 10 -8.70 35.29 -5.26
CA LEU A 10 -8.89 33.86 -5.03
C LEU A 10 -9.07 33.57 -3.55
N TRP A 11 -8.20 34.10 -2.68
CA TRP A 11 -8.30 33.96 -1.21
C TRP A 11 -9.63 34.48 -0.68
N ASN A 12 -10.10 35.62 -1.17
CA ASN A 12 -11.39 36.17 -0.76
C ASN A 12 -12.57 35.31 -1.23
N LEU A 13 -12.46 34.68 -2.40
CA LEU A 13 -13.48 33.80 -2.93
C LEU A 13 -13.58 32.49 -2.13
N THR A 14 -12.44 31.84 -1.88
CA THR A 14 -12.40 30.55 -1.15
C THR A 14 -12.86 30.67 0.30
N LYS A 15 -12.74 31.86 0.90
CA LYS A 15 -13.26 32.16 2.25
C LYS A 15 -14.77 32.43 2.30
N ARG A 16 -15.46 32.45 1.17
CA ARG A 16 -16.90 32.78 1.10
C ARG A 16 -17.73 31.75 0.36
N VAL A 17 -17.11 31.00 -0.54
CA VAL A 17 -17.79 30.06 -1.43
C VAL A 17 -17.33 28.64 -1.10
N PRO A 18 -18.25 27.69 -0.89
CA PRO A 18 -17.91 26.28 -0.81
C PRO A 18 -17.18 25.81 -2.06
N MET A 19 -16.15 24.99 -1.89
CA MET A 19 -15.43 24.40 -3.02
C MET A 19 -15.56 22.89 -3.01
N THR A 20 -15.64 22.33 -4.21
CA THR A 20 -15.71 20.90 -4.45
C THR A 20 -14.51 20.48 -5.28
N CYS A 21 -13.89 19.38 -4.88
CA CYS A 21 -12.76 18.78 -5.56
C CYS A 21 -12.95 17.27 -5.65
N GLN A 22 -12.27 16.63 -6.61
CA GLN A 22 -12.25 15.17 -6.67
C GLN A 22 -11.41 14.58 -5.53
N ASN A 23 -10.26 15.18 -5.21
CA ASN A 23 -9.38 14.73 -4.14
C ASN A 23 -8.83 15.93 -3.37
N LEU A 24 -9.48 16.29 -2.27
CA LEU A 24 -9.15 17.49 -1.49
C LEU A 24 -7.70 17.53 -1.03
N VAL A 25 -7.09 16.39 -0.68
CA VAL A 25 -5.70 16.38 -0.20
C VAL A 25 -4.75 16.79 -1.32
N ALA A 26 -4.94 16.25 -2.53
CA ALA A 26 -4.14 16.59 -3.69
C ALA A 26 -4.34 18.06 -4.09
N ASP A 27 -5.60 18.51 -4.18
CA ASP A 27 -5.94 19.89 -4.57
C ASP A 27 -5.43 20.92 -3.56
N VAL A 28 -5.63 20.71 -2.26
CA VAL A 28 -5.09 21.60 -1.22
C VAL A 28 -3.57 21.61 -1.26
N ASN A 29 -2.90 20.49 -1.55
CA ASN A 29 -1.45 20.47 -1.70
C ASN A 29 -0.97 21.28 -2.93
N ALA A 30 -1.67 21.17 -4.06
CA ALA A 30 -1.39 21.97 -5.25
C ALA A 30 -1.59 23.47 -4.98
N MET A 31 -2.67 23.83 -4.29
CA MET A 31 -2.99 25.21 -3.92
C MET A 31 -2.00 25.78 -2.89
N GLN A 32 -1.51 24.96 -1.97
CA GLN A 32 -0.47 25.35 -1.03
C GLN A 32 0.85 25.63 -1.74
N THR A 33 1.25 24.77 -2.69
CA THR A 33 2.50 24.92 -3.44
C THR A 33 2.45 26.13 -4.38
N ASN A 34 1.36 26.30 -5.12
CA ASN A 34 1.27 27.32 -6.17
C ASN A 34 0.81 28.69 -5.65
N PHE A 35 -0.03 28.72 -4.61
CA PHE A 35 -0.70 29.95 -4.14
C PHE A 35 -0.57 30.19 -2.63
N ARG A 36 0.20 29.36 -1.91
CA ARG A 36 0.38 29.43 -0.45
C ARG A 36 -0.92 29.33 0.35
N MET A 37 -1.92 28.63 -0.20
CA MET A 37 -3.22 28.41 0.43
C MET A 37 -3.28 27.07 1.14
N GLY A 38 -3.41 27.10 2.46
CA GLY A 38 -3.61 25.91 3.31
C GLY A 38 -5.08 25.62 3.60
N TRP A 39 -5.33 24.58 4.39
CA TRP A 39 -6.68 24.17 4.83
C TRP A 39 -7.50 25.29 5.49
N ASP A 40 -6.85 26.24 6.14
CA ASP A 40 -7.41 27.41 6.82
C ASP A 40 -7.90 28.52 5.86
N HIS A 41 -7.63 28.40 4.57
CA HIS A 41 -8.00 29.38 3.55
C HIS A 41 -9.37 29.13 2.91
N TYR A 42 -10.06 28.06 3.29
CA TYR A 42 -11.32 27.63 2.70
C TYR A 42 -12.46 27.72 3.71
N PHE A 43 -13.61 28.25 3.26
CA PHE A 43 -14.83 28.30 4.07
C PHE A 43 -15.42 26.91 4.29
N LEU A 44 -15.59 26.17 3.20
CA LEU A 44 -16.13 24.82 3.20
C LEU A 44 -15.54 24.07 2.00
N LEU A 45 -15.15 22.81 2.24
CA LEU A 45 -14.56 21.93 1.24
C LEU A 45 -15.40 20.66 1.13
N HIS A 46 -15.56 20.19 -0.10
CA HIS A 46 -16.23 18.94 -0.43
C HIS A 46 -15.33 18.06 -1.29
N ASP A 47 -15.35 16.77 -0.99
CA ASP A 47 -14.55 15.74 -1.64
C ASP A 47 -15.48 14.69 -2.24
N THR A 48 -15.57 14.64 -3.56
CA THR A 48 -16.48 13.69 -4.23
C THR A 48 -16.01 12.25 -4.11
N MET A 49 -14.70 11.99 -4.07
CA MET A 49 -14.15 10.65 -3.84
C MET A 49 -14.53 10.12 -2.45
N GLN A 50 -14.41 10.96 -1.42
CA GLN A 50 -14.84 10.63 -0.06
C GLN A 50 -16.37 10.51 0.05
N ALA A 51 -17.12 11.38 -0.63
CA ALA A 51 -18.58 11.30 -0.66
C ALA A 51 -19.06 9.97 -1.28
N ASN A 52 -18.49 9.60 -2.43
CA ASN A 52 -18.78 8.33 -3.09
C ASN A 52 -18.36 7.13 -2.24
N THR A 53 -17.20 7.17 -1.59
CA THR A 53 -16.74 6.09 -0.69
C THR A 53 -17.71 5.86 0.47
N VAL A 54 -18.30 6.93 1.02
CA VAL A 54 -19.27 6.81 2.13
C VAL A 54 -20.59 6.23 1.65
N LEU A 55 -21.09 6.68 0.48
CA LEU A 55 -22.38 6.25 -0.06
C LEU A 55 -22.32 4.86 -0.73
N TRP A 56 -21.22 4.56 -1.41
CA TRP A 56 -21.04 3.43 -2.32
C TRP A 56 -19.64 2.81 -2.22
N SER A 57 -19.22 2.43 -1.01
CA SER A 57 -17.87 1.90 -0.73
C SER A 57 -17.34 0.78 -1.66
N PRO A 58 -18.17 -0.11 -2.24
CA PRO A 58 -17.66 -1.15 -3.15
C PRO A 58 -17.40 -0.65 -4.58
N TRP A 59 -17.84 0.56 -4.92
CA TRP A 59 -17.75 1.10 -6.28
C TRP A 59 -16.43 1.84 -6.48
N PRO A 60 -15.90 1.87 -7.72
CA PRO A 60 -14.78 2.74 -8.05
C PRO A 60 -15.08 4.20 -7.67
N ASP A 61 -14.07 4.92 -7.23
CA ASP A 61 -14.16 6.30 -6.75
C ASP A 61 -13.38 7.27 -7.65
N ASP A 62 -12.94 6.83 -8.84
CA ASP A 62 -12.30 7.71 -9.81
C ASP A 62 -13.28 8.65 -10.52
N LEU A 63 -12.80 9.82 -10.92
CA LEU A 63 -13.63 10.87 -11.55
C LEU A 63 -14.35 10.38 -12.80
N ASN A 64 -13.72 9.53 -13.62
CA ASN A 64 -14.30 9.07 -14.87
C ASN A 64 -15.44 8.07 -14.65
N PHE A 65 -15.30 7.20 -13.66
CA PHE A 65 -16.41 6.35 -13.22
C PHE A 65 -17.56 7.20 -12.67
N GLN A 66 -17.30 8.07 -11.69
CA GLN A 66 -18.35 8.89 -11.08
C GLN A 66 -19.05 9.80 -12.10
N ALA A 67 -18.30 10.44 -13.00
CA ALA A 67 -18.87 11.26 -14.07
C ALA A 67 -19.77 10.44 -15.01
N SER A 68 -19.45 9.17 -15.26
CA SER A 68 -20.26 8.32 -16.15
C SER A 68 -21.65 7.96 -15.61
N ILE A 69 -21.86 8.07 -14.29
CA ILE A 69 -23.11 7.70 -13.63
C ILE A 69 -23.84 8.90 -13.02
N LEU A 70 -23.13 9.98 -12.68
CA LEU A 70 -23.67 11.11 -11.91
C LEU A 70 -23.56 12.47 -12.62
N SER A 71 -22.90 12.55 -13.78
CA SER A 71 -22.77 13.79 -14.56
C SER A 71 -23.47 13.67 -15.91
N ASP A 72 -24.15 14.73 -16.32
CA ASP A 72 -24.84 14.82 -17.60
C ASP A 72 -23.92 15.36 -18.72
N TYR A 73 -22.73 15.84 -18.37
CA TYR A 73 -21.75 16.36 -19.32
C TYR A 73 -20.97 15.26 -20.06
N GLU A 74 -20.53 15.59 -21.27
CA GLU A 74 -19.66 14.73 -22.07
C GLU A 74 -18.32 14.49 -21.36
N ARG A 75 -17.91 13.22 -21.26
CA ARG A 75 -16.64 12.83 -20.62
C ARG A 75 -15.46 13.33 -21.44
N THR A 76 -14.58 14.11 -20.81
CA THR A 76 -13.48 14.80 -21.49
C THR A 76 -12.12 14.12 -21.37
N LYS A 77 -11.98 12.99 -20.66
CA LYS A 77 -10.68 12.35 -20.37
C LYS A 77 -9.84 12.05 -21.63
N HIS A 78 -10.49 11.66 -22.72
CA HIS A 78 -9.82 11.37 -24.00
C HIS A 78 -9.19 12.61 -24.66
N LEU A 79 -9.57 13.82 -24.21
CA LEU A 79 -9.13 15.09 -24.77
C LEU A 79 -7.83 15.62 -24.14
N GLN A 80 -7.28 14.94 -23.13
CA GLN A 80 -6.11 15.41 -22.37
C GLN A 80 -4.94 15.91 -23.26
N TYR A 81 -4.71 15.26 -24.41
CA TYR A 81 -3.63 15.61 -25.34
C TYR A 81 -4.07 16.41 -26.55
N THR A 82 -5.36 16.33 -26.93
CA THR A 82 -5.88 16.92 -28.16
C THR A 82 -6.58 18.25 -27.93
N ASP A 83 -7.24 18.41 -26.79
CA ASP A 83 -7.89 19.64 -26.34
C ASP A 83 -7.77 19.75 -24.80
N PRO A 84 -6.60 20.19 -24.31
CA PRO A 84 -6.35 20.30 -22.87
C PRO A 84 -7.26 21.30 -22.16
N GLU A 85 -7.77 22.31 -22.87
CA GLU A 85 -8.67 23.30 -22.29
C GLU A 85 -10.04 22.69 -21.99
N LYS A 86 -10.63 21.97 -22.96
CA LYS A 86 -11.88 21.23 -22.73
C LYS A 86 -11.70 20.09 -21.71
N TYR A 87 -10.54 19.44 -21.70
CA TYR A 87 -10.18 18.48 -20.65
C TYR A 87 -10.22 19.11 -19.26
N ASN A 88 -9.49 20.21 -19.04
CA ASN A 88 -9.44 20.94 -17.78
C ASN A 88 -10.81 21.48 -17.36
N TRP A 89 -11.64 21.89 -18.32
CA TRP A 89 -13.01 22.32 -18.04
C TRP A 89 -13.86 21.18 -17.46
N GLY A 90 -13.72 19.96 -18.01
CA GLY A 90 -14.38 18.76 -17.47
C GLY A 90 -13.92 18.43 -16.05
N ASP A 91 -12.63 18.57 -15.74
CA ASP A 91 -12.08 18.37 -14.39
C ASP A 91 -12.62 19.36 -13.36
N VAL A 92 -13.22 20.48 -13.79
CA VAL A 92 -13.92 21.44 -12.91
C VAL A 92 -15.42 21.13 -12.81
N VAL A 93 -16.07 20.84 -13.93
CA VAL A 93 -17.53 20.73 -13.99
C VAL A 93 -18.03 19.41 -13.42
N HIS A 94 -17.36 18.29 -13.73
CA HIS A 94 -17.80 16.98 -13.27
C HIS A 94 -17.85 16.87 -11.74
N PRO A 95 -16.82 17.29 -10.95
CA PRO A 95 -16.91 17.23 -9.49
C PRO A 95 -18.10 18.00 -8.93
N ILE A 96 -18.46 19.15 -9.52
CA ILE A 96 -19.61 19.95 -9.07
C ILE A 96 -20.91 19.16 -9.25
N GLU A 97 -21.18 18.63 -10.45
CA GLU A 97 -22.40 17.84 -10.70
C GLU A 97 -22.45 16.57 -9.85
N ILE A 98 -21.33 15.87 -9.73
CA ILE A 98 -21.21 14.67 -8.91
C ILE A 98 -21.56 14.99 -7.45
N MET A 99 -21.05 16.10 -6.91
CA MET A 99 -21.35 16.49 -5.54
C MET A 99 -22.82 16.90 -5.36
N GLU A 100 -23.41 17.59 -6.33
CA GLU A 100 -24.85 17.88 -6.33
C GLU A 100 -25.69 16.60 -6.33
N ALA A 101 -25.30 15.60 -7.11
CA ALA A 101 -25.94 14.29 -7.13
C ALA A 101 -25.77 13.56 -5.77
N HIS A 102 -24.59 13.62 -5.16
CA HIS A 102 -24.36 13.06 -3.84
C HIS A 102 -25.17 13.79 -2.75
N PHE A 103 -25.35 15.11 -2.81
CA PHE A 103 -26.21 15.81 -1.85
C PHE A 103 -27.65 15.29 -1.89
N LYS A 104 -28.18 14.98 -3.08
CA LYS A 104 -29.52 14.36 -3.22
C LYS A 104 -29.58 12.97 -2.59
N GLN A 105 -28.46 12.24 -2.57
CA GLN A 105 -28.37 10.92 -1.94
C GLN A 105 -28.21 11.02 -0.42
N PHE A 106 -27.33 11.90 0.06
CA PHE A 106 -27.17 12.22 1.47
C PHE A 106 -28.46 12.74 2.12
N ALA A 107 -29.28 13.48 1.38
CA ALA A 107 -30.61 13.89 1.86
C ALA A 107 -31.52 12.69 2.19
N LYS A 108 -31.32 11.54 1.54
CA LYS A 108 -32.05 10.29 1.81
C LYS A 108 -31.40 9.44 2.90
N ASP A 109 -30.13 9.67 3.18
CA ASP A 109 -29.38 9.00 4.26
C ASP A 109 -28.57 10.00 5.10
N PRO A 110 -29.22 10.64 6.10
CA PRO A 110 -28.56 11.59 6.98
C PRO A 110 -27.44 11.00 7.84
N ALA A 111 -27.43 9.67 8.07
CA ALA A 111 -26.38 9.02 8.83
C ALA A 111 -25.06 9.02 8.03
N SER A 112 -25.14 8.68 6.75
CA SER A 112 -24.01 8.80 5.83
C SER A 112 -23.50 10.23 5.68
N TRP A 113 -24.41 11.21 5.66
CA TRP A 113 -24.01 12.63 5.64
C TRP A 113 -23.15 13.00 6.85
N ARG A 114 -23.56 12.58 8.06
CA ARG A 114 -22.80 12.81 9.28
C ARG A 114 -21.40 12.20 9.21
N ILE A 115 -21.29 10.94 8.77
CA ILE A 115 -20.01 10.24 8.62
C ILE A 115 -19.10 10.97 7.63
N TYR A 116 -19.64 11.37 6.48
CA TYR A 116 -18.90 12.15 5.49
C TYR A 116 -18.33 13.45 6.08
N GLN A 117 -19.15 14.20 6.82
CA GLN A 117 -18.70 15.44 7.48
C GLN A 117 -17.61 15.19 8.53
N GLU A 118 -17.73 14.12 9.30
CA GLU A 118 -16.70 13.71 10.28
C GLU A 118 -15.39 13.36 9.56
N ASN A 119 -15.44 12.58 8.48
CA ASN A 119 -14.26 12.18 7.71
C ASN A 119 -13.55 13.38 7.06
N VAL A 120 -14.28 14.29 6.41
CA VAL A 120 -13.69 15.48 5.77
C VAL A 120 -12.97 16.36 6.79
N ARG A 121 -13.48 16.47 8.02
CA ARG A 121 -12.83 17.23 9.11
C ARG A 121 -11.51 16.62 9.58
N LEU A 122 -11.27 15.33 9.34
CA LEU A 122 -10.03 14.65 9.68
C LEU A 122 -8.93 14.86 8.62
N LEU A 123 -9.29 15.20 7.38
CA LEU A 123 -8.32 15.35 6.29
C LEU A 123 -7.17 16.32 6.59
N PRO A 124 -7.36 17.49 7.23
CA PRO A 124 -6.25 18.36 7.59
C PRO A 124 -5.25 17.71 8.57
N VAL A 125 -5.74 16.87 9.49
CA VAL A 125 -4.92 16.16 10.48
C VAL A 125 -4.14 15.03 9.80
N ILE A 126 -4.82 14.25 8.96
CA ILE A 126 -4.21 13.16 8.18
C ILE A 126 -3.14 13.73 7.24
N HIS A 127 -3.48 14.78 6.48
CA HIS A 127 -2.54 15.45 5.57
C HIS A 127 -1.30 15.96 6.31
N ARG A 128 -1.47 16.57 7.50
CA ARG A 128 -0.34 17.01 8.32
C ARG A 128 0.51 15.81 8.78
N SER A 129 -0.10 14.73 9.22
CA SER A 129 0.60 13.53 9.67
C SER A 129 1.42 12.89 8.54
N VAL A 130 0.85 12.80 7.34
CA VAL A 130 1.54 12.27 6.16
C VAL A 130 2.73 13.16 5.78
N LYS A 131 2.55 14.49 5.80
CA LYS A 131 3.64 15.44 5.51
C LYS A 131 4.76 15.41 6.55
N SER A 132 4.44 15.24 7.83
CA SER A 132 5.45 15.18 8.89
C SER A 132 6.25 13.87 8.86
N GLY A 133 5.62 12.76 8.48
CA GLY A 133 6.24 11.44 8.44
C GLY A 133 6.73 10.96 9.81
N LEU A 134 7.49 9.86 9.80
CA LEU A 134 8.16 9.32 10.99
C LEU A 134 9.66 9.29 10.76
N ARG A 135 10.42 9.79 11.74
CA ARG A 135 11.87 9.76 11.69
C ARG A 135 12.38 8.34 11.96
N VAL A 136 13.07 7.76 10.98
CA VAL A 136 13.72 6.45 11.09
C VAL A 136 15.23 6.63 11.21
N SER A 137 15.87 5.81 12.05
CA SER A 137 17.33 5.83 12.21
C SER A 137 18.02 5.16 11.02
N ASP A 138 18.66 5.97 10.16
CA ASP A 138 19.42 5.48 9.01
C ASP A 138 20.50 4.48 9.39
N LYS A 139 21.26 4.79 10.46
CA LYS A 139 22.32 3.91 10.98
C LYS A 139 21.77 2.53 11.31
N LYS A 140 20.64 2.44 12.02
CA LYS A 140 20.04 1.14 12.39
C LYS A 140 19.58 0.36 11.15
N VAL A 141 18.96 1.03 10.18
CA VAL A 141 18.51 0.39 8.92
C VAL A 141 19.71 -0.16 8.14
N ARG A 142 20.74 0.66 7.94
CA ARG A 142 21.96 0.26 7.21
C ARG A 142 22.76 -0.84 7.92
N THR A 143 22.72 -0.90 9.25
CA THR A 143 23.32 -2.02 10.00
C THR A 143 22.47 -3.28 9.90
N ALA A 144 21.14 -3.17 9.85
CA ALA A 144 20.25 -4.32 9.78
C ALA A 144 20.26 -5.02 8.42
N ILE A 145 20.36 -4.27 7.31
CA ILE A 145 20.38 -4.85 5.95
C ILE A 145 21.41 -5.98 5.79
N PRO A 146 22.73 -5.77 6.04
CA PRO A 146 23.72 -6.83 5.86
C PRO A 146 23.47 -8.02 6.79
N MET A 147 22.92 -7.81 8.00
CA MET A 147 22.58 -8.91 8.91
C MET A 147 21.49 -9.82 8.33
N TYR A 148 20.48 -9.25 7.66
CA TYR A 148 19.43 -10.05 7.03
C TYR A 148 19.86 -10.63 5.69
N GLU A 149 20.71 -9.95 4.93
CA GLU A 149 21.34 -10.49 3.71
C GLU A 149 22.21 -11.71 4.04
N GLU A 150 22.96 -11.65 5.14
CA GLU A 150 23.72 -12.77 5.65
C GLU A 150 22.81 -13.95 6.00
N ARG A 151 21.68 -13.73 6.68
CA ARG A 151 20.70 -14.80 6.97
C ARG A 151 20.15 -15.45 5.70
N VAL A 152 19.86 -14.66 4.67
CA VAL A 152 19.44 -15.20 3.37
C VAL A 152 20.55 -16.05 2.75
N ARG A 153 21.79 -15.55 2.74
CA ARG A 153 22.95 -16.28 2.21
C ARG A 153 23.20 -17.58 2.95
N GLU A 154 23.23 -17.55 4.28
CA GLU A 154 23.45 -18.74 5.12
C GLU A 154 22.31 -19.74 4.98
N SER A 155 21.05 -19.30 4.81
CA SER A 155 19.95 -20.22 4.54
C SER A 155 20.12 -20.98 3.22
N SER A 156 20.63 -20.33 2.18
CA SER A 156 20.96 -21.02 0.92
C SER A 156 22.11 -22.00 1.11
N LEU A 157 23.16 -21.63 1.85
CA LEU A 157 24.30 -22.51 2.12
C LEU A 157 23.89 -23.76 2.92
N ILE A 158 23.04 -23.62 3.94
CA ILE A 158 22.48 -24.75 4.69
C ILE A 158 21.73 -25.69 3.75
N ALA A 159 20.90 -25.15 2.87
CA ALA A 159 20.11 -25.95 1.95
C ALA A 159 20.99 -26.65 0.90
N GLU A 160 21.99 -25.97 0.34
CA GLU A 160 22.96 -26.52 -0.60
C GLU A 160 23.82 -27.62 0.03
N ALA A 161 24.30 -27.41 1.26
CA ALA A 161 25.10 -28.37 1.99
C ALA A 161 24.33 -29.68 2.25
N TYR A 162 23.04 -29.57 2.53
CA TYR A 162 22.17 -30.74 2.70
C TYR A 162 21.82 -31.41 1.38
N ALA A 163 21.40 -30.64 0.37
CA ALA A 163 20.97 -31.15 -0.91
C ALA A 163 22.13 -31.79 -1.71
N GLY A 164 23.36 -31.33 -1.50
CA GLY A 164 24.55 -31.79 -2.23
C GLY A 164 24.69 -31.20 -3.64
N PHE A 165 23.85 -30.23 -4.00
CA PHE A 165 23.89 -29.51 -5.27
C PHE A 165 23.35 -28.07 -5.08
N PRO A 166 23.59 -27.15 -6.04
CA PRO A 166 23.08 -25.78 -5.95
C PRO A 166 21.56 -25.74 -5.80
N PHE A 167 21.07 -25.13 -4.73
CA PHE A 167 19.66 -25.16 -4.32
C PHE A 167 19.22 -23.79 -3.82
N ASN A 168 18.10 -23.29 -4.33
CA ASN A 168 17.53 -22.00 -3.95
C ASN A 168 16.28 -22.21 -3.07
N PRO A 169 16.35 -21.91 -1.75
CA PRO A 169 15.21 -22.01 -0.84
C PRO A 169 14.04 -21.07 -1.20
N GLY A 170 14.28 -20.06 -2.04
CA GLY A 170 13.24 -19.17 -2.56
C GLY A 170 12.51 -19.71 -3.80
N SER A 171 12.96 -20.82 -4.39
CA SER A 171 12.34 -21.41 -5.57
C SER A 171 11.30 -22.46 -5.19
N ASP A 172 10.02 -22.11 -5.31
CA ASP A 172 8.88 -23.00 -4.99
C ASP A 172 8.96 -24.33 -5.78
N ASP A 173 9.47 -24.31 -7.01
CA ASP A 173 9.58 -25.53 -7.83
C ASP A 173 10.73 -26.45 -7.37
N GLN A 174 11.90 -25.88 -7.05
CA GLN A 174 13.00 -26.69 -6.49
C GLN A 174 12.61 -27.25 -5.12
N CYS A 175 11.92 -26.45 -4.29
CA CYS A 175 11.45 -26.89 -2.98
C CYS A 175 10.41 -28.01 -3.08
N LYS A 176 9.48 -27.96 -4.03
CA LYS A 176 8.51 -29.05 -4.25
C LYS A 176 9.19 -30.37 -4.62
N ILE A 177 10.15 -30.32 -5.55
CA ILE A 177 10.88 -31.50 -5.99
C ILE A 177 11.64 -32.10 -4.81
N MET A 178 12.41 -31.27 -4.09
CA MET A 178 13.21 -31.74 -2.97
C MET A 178 12.34 -32.31 -1.84
N LEU A 179 11.35 -31.57 -1.36
CA LEU A 179 10.54 -31.99 -0.23
C LEU A 179 9.64 -33.19 -0.55
N TYR A 180 9.03 -33.24 -1.74
CA TYR A 180 7.98 -34.23 -2.01
C TYR A 180 8.43 -35.41 -2.87
N GLU A 181 9.40 -35.21 -3.76
CA GLU A 181 9.85 -36.26 -4.69
C GLU A 181 11.12 -36.93 -4.18
N VAL A 182 12.06 -36.16 -3.63
CA VAL A 182 13.33 -36.69 -3.08
C VAL A 182 13.15 -37.15 -1.64
N GLU A 183 12.71 -36.27 -0.75
CA GLU A 183 12.54 -36.57 0.68
C GLU A 183 11.24 -37.33 1.00
N GLY A 184 10.31 -37.40 0.05
CA GLY A 184 9.06 -38.15 0.19
C GLY A 184 8.09 -37.60 1.24
N LEU A 185 8.20 -36.33 1.60
CA LEU A 185 7.32 -35.70 2.59
C LEU A 185 5.86 -35.63 2.11
N PRO A 186 4.88 -35.57 3.05
CA PRO A 186 3.48 -35.43 2.69
C PRO A 186 3.21 -34.16 1.86
N LYS A 187 2.68 -34.33 0.64
CA LYS A 187 2.35 -33.23 -0.27
C LYS A 187 1.33 -32.27 0.37
N GLN A 188 1.74 -31.03 0.60
CA GLN A 188 0.87 -29.97 1.09
C GLN A 188 0.14 -29.30 -0.07
N ARG A 189 -1.14 -28.96 0.13
CA ARG A 189 -1.98 -28.35 -0.90
C ARG A 189 -2.62 -27.08 -0.39
N HIS A 190 -2.61 -26.04 -1.23
CA HIS A 190 -3.25 -24.78 -0.90
C HIS A 190 -4.78 -24.98 -0.74
N PRO A 191 -5.43 -24.50 0.33
CA PRO A 191 -6.84 -24.79 0.62
C PRO A 191 -7.80 -24.41 -0.50
N LYS A 192 -7.59 -23.24 -1.12
CA LYS A 192 -8.43 -22.70 -2.21
C LYS A 192 -8.14 -23.35 -3.58
N THR A 193 -6.89 -23.31 -4.04
CA THR A 193 -6.53 -23.74 -5.41
C THR A 193 -6.28 -25.23 -5.54
N ARG A 194 -6.14 -25.97 -4.42
CA ARG A 194 -5.83 -27.40 -4.34
C ARG A 194 -4.51 -27.82 -5.02
N ARG A 195 -3.71 -26.85 -5.47
CA ARG A 195 -2.37 -27.06 -6.04
C ARG A 195 -1.37 -27.36 -4.93
N VAL A 196 -0.36 -28.17 -5.27
CA VAL A 196 0.77 -28.45 -4.38
C VAL A 196 1.56 -27.16 -4.15
N THR A 197 1.96 -26.89 -2.91
CA THR A 197 2.58 -25.60 -2.53
C THR A 197 3.64 -25.78 -1.45
N THR A 198 4.65 -24.92 -1.46
CA THR A 198 5.66 -24.83 -0.39
C THR A 198 5.64 -23.47 0.33
N ASN A 199 4.45 -22.88 0.45
CA ASN A 199 4.26 -21.61 1.17
C ASN A 199 4.54 -21.73 2.68
N LYS A 200 4.54 -20.59 3.39
CA LYS A 200 4.82 -20.52 4.84
C LYS A 200 4.01 -21.54 5.65
N ASP A 201 2.72 -21.68 5.36
CA ASP A 201 1.83 -22.60 6.08
C ASP A 201 2.21 -24.07 5.80
N ALA A 202 2.45 -24.42 4.54
CA ALA A 202 2.89 -25.75 4.14
C ALA A 202 4.22 -26.14 4.79
N VAL A 203 5.20 -25.22 4.79
CA VAL A 203 6.49 -25.43 5.46
C VAL A 203 6.29 -25.57 6.98
N GLY A 204 5.44 -24.76 7.59
CA GLY A 204 5.09 -24.86 9.00
C GLY A 204 4.52 -26.23 9.39
N GLU A 205 3.54 -26.74 8.62
CA GLU A 205 2.96 -28.07 8.86
C GLU A 205 3.98 -29.20 8.69
N LEU A 206 4.87 -29.11 7.70
CA LEU A 206 5.93 -30.10 7.52
C LEU A 206 6.96 -30.06 8.66
N ARG A 207 7.30 -28.88 9.18
CA ARG A 207 8.23 -28.73 10.31
C ARG A 207 7.70 -29.39 11.58
N LYS A 208 6.37 -29.40 11.77
CA LYS A 208 5.74 -30.06 12.92
C LYS A 208 5.96 -31.56 12.97
N ILE A 209 6.21 -32.20 11.83
CA ILE A 209 6.51 -33.64 11.77
C ILE A 209 7.83 -33.95 12.50
N TYR A 210 8.79 -33.02 12.47
CA TYR A 210 10.13 -33.19 13.03
C TYR A 210 10.28 -32.59 14.42
N LEU A 211 9.74 -31.39 14.62
CA LEU A 211 10.00 -30.59 15.81
C LEU A 211 8.76 -30.36 16.69
N GLY A 212 7.59 -30.89 16.31
CA GLY A 212 6.32 -30.57 16.97
C GLY A 212 5.92 -29.11 16.77
N GLU A 213 5.23 -28.52 17.75
CA GLU A 213 4.88 -27.09 17.65
C GLU A 213 6.13 -26.22 17.79
N VAL A 214 6.49 -25.55 16.71
CA VAL A 214 7.63 -24.61 16.68
C VAL A 214 7.12 -23.19 16.77
N GLU A 215 7.58 -22.44 17.77
CA GLU A 215 7.28 -21.01 17.89
C GLU A 215 7.83 -20.21 16.70
N ASP A 216 7.07 -19.18 16.31
CA ASP A 216 7.42 -18.30 15.20
C ASP A 216 8.45 -17.25 15.64
N ASP A 217 9.71 -17.68 15.75
CA ASP A 217 10.79 -16.82 16.24
C ASP A 217 11.29 -15.83 15.18
N THR A 218 11.98 -14.80 15.67
CA THR A 218 12.79 -13.90 14.83
C THR A 218 13.82 -14.73 14.05
N PRO A 219 14.02 -14.50 12.74
CA PRO A 219 14.98 -15.25 11.95
C PRO A 219 16.40 -15.11 12.54
N SER A 220 17.02 -16.23 12.90
CA SER A 220 18.39 -16.32 13.42
C SER A 220 19.06 -17.56 12.84
N ILE A 221 20.34 -17.44 12.50
CA ILE A 221 21.13 -18.55 11.97
C ILE A 221 21.35 -19.56 13.10
N GLU A 222 21.70 -19.08 14.29
CA GLU A 222 21.95 -19.88 15.49
C GLU A 222 20.73 -20.74 15.83
N ASN A 223 19.55 -20.12 15.97
CA ASN A 223 18.31 -20.85 16.26
C ASN A 223 17.95 -21.87 15.15
N THR A 224 18.33 -21.59 13.89
CA THR A 224 18.09 -22.51 12.77
C THR A 224 18.99 -23.73 12.88
N LEU A 225 20.28 -23.54 13.20
CA LEU A 225 21.22 -24.63 13.39
C LEU A 225 20.88 -25.47 14.62
N GLU A 226 20.52 -24.85 15.75
CA GLU A 226 20.05 -25.57 16.94
C GLU A 226 18.82 -26.44 16.64
N LYS A 227 17.86 -25.92 15.86
CA LYS A 227 16.67 -26.68 15.41
C LYS A 227 17.05 -27.88 14.54
N ILE A 228 18.08 -27.75 13.70
CA ILE A 228 18.60 -28.86 12.89
C ILE A 228 19.26 -29.91 13.79
N GLU A 229 20.07 -29.49 14.77
CA GLU A 229 20.78 -30.39 15.69
C GLU A 229 19.83 -31.26 16.53
N ILE A 230 18.68 -30.72 16.94
CA ILE A 230 17.66 -31.48 17.69
C ILE A 230 16.75 -32.35 16.80
N GLY A 231 17.01 -32.42 15.50
CA GLY A 231 16.31 -33.32 14.57
C GLY A 231 15.40 -32.62 13.54
N GLY A 232 15.46 -31.29 13.43
CA GLY A 232 14.74 -30.54 12.40
C GLY A 232 15.28 -30.81 11.00
N HIS A 233 14.40 -30.81 10.00
CA HIS A 233 14.79 -31.05 8.63
C HIS A 233 15.55 -29.84 8.04
N PRO A 234 16.80 -30.00 7.55
CA PRO A 234 17.63 -28.86 7.12
C PRO A 234 17.00 -27.97 6.04
N ILE A 235 16.40 -28.56 4.99
CA ILE A 235 15.70 -27.79 3.95
C ILE A 235 14.52 -26.99 4.51
N LEU A 236 13.70 -27.58 5.39
CA LEU A 236 12.54 -26.88 5.96
C LEU A 236 12.96 -25.70 6.86
N GLU A 237 14.01 -25.88 7.65
CA GLU A 237 14.56 -24.82 8.50
C GLU A 237 15.21 -23.71 7.66
N ALA A 238 15.97 -24.08 6.63
CA ALA A 238 16.54 -23.14 5.66
C ALA A 238 15.47 -22.32 4.93
N MET A 239 14.41 -22.95 4.44
CA MET A 239 13.29 -22.27 3.80
C MET A 239 12.57 -21.29 4.73
N SER A 240 12.37 -21.70 5.99
CA SER A 240 11.78 -20.83 7.02
C SER A 240 12.66 -19.60 7.27
N LEU A 241 13.97 -19.78 7.44
CA LEU A 241 14.92 -18.68 7.62
C LEU A 241 14.94 -17.75 6.40
N TYR A 242 15.05 -18.31 5.19
CA TYR A 242 15.07 -17.58 3.93
C TYR A 242 13.82 -16.71 3.77
N SER A 243 12.63 -17.32 3.90
CA SER A 243 11.35 -16.63 3.70
C SER A 243 11.19 -15.45 4.65
N LYS A 244 11.49 -15.64 5.94
CA LYS A 244 11.42 -14.59 6.96
C LYS A 244 12.42 -13.47 6.69
N ALA A 245 13.68 -13.82 6.43
CA ALA A 245 14.73 -12.82 6.24
C ALA A 245 14.51 -12.00 4.94
N SER A 246 14.16 -12.68 3.85
CA SER A 246 13.84 -12.07 2.56
C SER A 246 12.60 -11.16 2.65
N HIS A 247 11.56 -11.57 3.40
CA HIS A 247 10.41 -10.72 3.65
C HIS A 247 10.79 -9.45 4.43
N VAL A 248 11.64 -9.56 5.45
CA VAL A 248 12.10 -8.39 6.21
C VAL A 248 12.87 -7.40 5.33
N LEU A 249 13.77 -7.90 4.48
CA LEU A 249 14.51 -7.06 3.54
C LEU A 249 13.58 -6.34 2.56
N SER A 250 12.74 -7.09 1.85
CA SER A 250 11.89 -6.56 0.77
C SER A 250 10.73 -5.68 1.27
N ALA A 251 10.04 -6.07 2.35
CA ALA A 251 8.85 -5.38 2.81
C ALA A 251 9.15 -4.22 3.77
N TYR A 252 10.27 -4.28 4.51
CA TYR A 252 10.56 -3.30 5.56
C TYR A 252 11.87 -2.53 5.37
N LEU A 253 12.99 -3.18 5.03
CA LEU A 253 14.29 -2.49 5.05
C LEU A 253 14.59 -1.74 3.75
N TYR A 254 14.49 -2.39 2.58
CA TYR A 254 14.79 -1.76 1.30
C TYR A 254 13.88 -0.56 0.98
N PRO A 255 12.55 -0.61 1.22
CA PRO A 255 11.69 0.56 0.99
C PRO A 255 12.10 1.80 1.79
N LEU A 256 12.69 1.62 2.99
CA LEU A 256 13.16 2.73 3.83
C LEU A 256 14.44 3.38 3.31
N VAL A 257 15.16 2.72 2.40
CA VAL A 257 16.35 3.23 1.72
C VAL A 257 15.98 3.78 0.33
N GLU A 258 15.19 3.05 -0.45
CA GLU A 258 14.74 3.44 -1.79
C GLU A 258 13.85 4.68 -1.76
N GLY A 259 12.89 4.74 -0.84
CA GLY A 259 12.00 5.89 -0.66
C GLY A 259 12.70 7.20 -0.25
N ARG A 260 14.02 7.19 -0.07
CA ARG A 260 14.84 8.39 0.15
C ARG A 260 15.53 8.90 -1.10
N ASN A 261 15.74 8.06 -2.11
CA ASN A 261 16.38 8.47 -3.37
C ASN A 261 15.42 9.28 -4.26
N GLU A 262 14.10 9.23 -4.01
CA GLU A 262 13.08 9.99 -4.74
C GLU A 262 12.74 11.35 -4.10
N VAL A 263 13.33 11.68 -2.95
CA VAL A 263 13.08 12.95 -2.21
C VAL A 263 14.35 13.82 -2.14
N GLY A 264 15.30 13.58 -3.05
CA GLY A 264 16.54 14.36 -3.21
C GLY A 264 16.39 15.54 -4.15
#